data_AF-A0A960LUK9-F1
#
_entry.id   AF-A0A960LUK9-F1
#
_cell.length_a   1.000
_cell.length_b   1.000
_cell.length_c   1.000
_cell.angle_alpha   90.00
_cell.angle_beta   90.00
_cell.angle_gamma   90.00
#
_symmetry.space_group_name_H-M   'P 1'
#
loop_
_entity.id
_entity.type
_entity.pdbx_description
1 polymer ?
#
loop_
_entity_poly.entity_id
_entity_poly.type
_entity_poly.pdbx_seq_one_letter_code
_entity_poly.pdbx_strand_id
1 'polypeptide(L)'
;MTLSELNQIVSACRKCPRLVEYRETLPKRSSYKDEAYLREPAPGYGDPKARLLILGLAPSAHGGNRTGRIFTGDESARFLMKMLYQVGFANQPTSFSRGDGLKLSGCYITAAVKCAPPENRPLKEECDNCLPYLK
;
A
#
# COMPACT_ATOMS: atom_id res chain seq x y z
N MET A 1 -5.87 20.85 2.93
CA MET A 1 -5.88 19.56 2.20
C MET A 1 -6.37 18.49 3.14
N THR A 2 -7.45 17.78 2.78
CA THR A 2 -7.97 16.63 3.53
C THR A 2 -7.17 15.37 3.20
N LEU A 3 -7.28 14.31 4.02
CA LEU A 3 -6.68 13.01 3.69
C LEU A 3 -7.24 12.42 2.38
N SER A 4 -8.50 12.69 2.07
CA SER A 4 -9.12 12.24 0.81
C SER A 4 -8.46 12.92 -0.40
N GLU A 5 -8.29 14.25 -0.34
CA GLU A 5 -7.60 15.03 -1.38
C GLU A 5 -6.15 14.58 -1.55
N LEU A 6 -5.42 14.38 -0.44
CA LEU A 6 -4.05 13.86 -0.47
C LEU A 6 -4.00 12.48 -1.15
N ASN A 7 -4.90 11.59 -0.78
CA ASN A 7 -4.97 10.25 -1.36
C ASN A 7 -5.27 10.28 -2.87
N GLN A 8 -6.12 11.20 -3.34
CA GLN A 8 -6.36 11.40 -4.77
C GLN A 8 -5.09 11.88 -5.50
N ILE A 9 -4.36 12.83 -4.93
CA ILE A 9 -3.08 13.31 -5.46
C ILE A 9 -2.05 12.17 -5.52
N VAL A 10 -1.96 11.36 -4.46
CA VAL A 10 -1.05 10.20 -4.40
C VAL A 10 -1.41 9.18 -5.48
N SER A 11 -2.68 8.82 -5.62
CA SER A 11 -3.13 7.82 -6.61
C SER A 11 -2.83 8.23 -8.06
N ALA A 12 -2.82 9.52 -8.37
CA ALA A 12 -2.48 10.02 -9.71
C ALA A 12 -0.97 10.21 -9.94
N CYS A 13 -0.12 9.97 -8.93
CA CYS A 13 1.30 10.32 -8.98
C CYS A 13 2.11 9.45 -9.97
N ARG A 14 2.93 10.13 -10.78
CA ARG A 14 3.88 9.53 -11.73
C ARG A 14 5.30 10.14 -11.62
N LYS A 15 5.65 10.74 -10.48
CA LYS A 15 6.93 11.48 -10.29
C LYS A 15 8.20 10.65 -10.44
N CYS A 16 8.13 9.32 -10.27
CA CYS A 16 9.30 8.44 -10.27
C CYS A 16 9.26 7.50 -11.49
N PRO A 17 9.93 7.84 -12.62
CA PRO A 17 9.84 7.06 -13.86
C PRO A 17 10.18 5.57 -13.68
N ARG A 18 11.24 5.25 -12.93
CA ARG A 18 11.65 3.86 -12.64
C ARG A 18 10.55 3.05 -11.94
N LEU A 19 9.88 3.66 -10.95
CA LEU A 19 8.79 2.99 -10.22
C LEU A 19 7.54 2.85 -11.07
N VAL A 20 7.24 3.86 -11.89
CA VAL A 20 6.11 3.85 -12.82
C VAL A 20 6.30 2.75 -13.85
N GLU A 21 7.47 2.69 -14.49
CA GLU A 21 7.80 1.65 -15.45
C GLU A 21 7.73 0.26 -14.79
N TYR A 22 8.39 0.08 -13.64
CA TYR A 22 8.40 -1.21 -12.95
C TYR A 22 6.99 -1.68 -12.57
N ARG A 23 6.19 -0.83 -11.90
CA ARG A 23 4.85 -1.22 -11.43
C ARG A 23 3.93 -1.56 -12.60
N GLU A 24 4.11 -0.89 -13.75
CA GLU A 24 3.29 -1.03 -14.95
C GLU A 24 3.72 -2.19 -15.85
N THR A 25 4.98 -2.60 -15.83
CA THR A 25 5.52 -3.64 -16.72
C THR A 25 5.74 -4.98 -16.01
N LEU A 26 5.73 -5.00 -14.67
CA LEU A 26 5.95 -6.22 -13.88
C LEU A 26 5.08 -7.39 -14.37
N PRO A 27 5.69 -8.53 -14.77
CA PRO A 27 4.94 -9.71 -15.17
C PRO A 27 4.14 -10.25 -13.99
N LYS A 28 2.96 -10.79 -14.27
CA LYS A 28 2.15 -11.43 -13.23
C LYS A 28 2.85 -12.68 -12.72
N ARG A 29 2.81 -12.89 -11.40
CA ARG A 29 3.22 -14.18 -10.81
C ARG A 29 2.27 -15.27 -11.27
N SER A 30 2.78 -16.49 -11.48
CA SER A 30 1.98 -17.66 -11.90
C SER A 30 0.74 -17.90 -11.04
N SER A 31 0.86 -17.73 -9.71
CA SER A 31 -0.23 -17.86 -8.75
C SER A 31 -1.34 -16.82 -8.90
N TYR A 32 -1.09 -15.72 -9.61
CA TYR A 32 -1.99 -14.57 -9.78
C TYR A 32 -2.20 -14.22 -11.26
N LYS A 33 -1.94 -15.16 -12.19
CA LYS A 33 -1.94 -14.90 -13.64
C LYS A 33 -3.30 -14.38 -14.14
N ASP A 34 -4.38 -14.89 -13.55
CA ASP A 34 -5.76 -14.58 -13.93
C ASP A 34 -6.31 -13.35 -13.17
N GLU A 35 -5.57 -12.82 -12.19
CA GLU A 35 -5.98 -11.64 -11.43
C GLU A 35 -5.62 -10.34 -12.15
N ALA A 36 -6.46 -9.32 -12.00
CA ALA A 36 -6.12 -7.96 -12.40
C ALA A 36 -5.03 -7.38 -11.48
N TYR A 37 -4.04 -6.71 -12.06
CA TYR A 37 -3.07 -5.92 -11.30
C TYR A 37 -3.46 -4.46 -11.48
N LEU A 38 -3.68 -3.75 -10.38
CA LEU A 38 -4.02 -2.33 -10.45
C LEU A 38 -2.86 -1.46 -10.95
N ARG A 39 -1.61 -1.77 -10.55
CA ARG A 39 -0.40 -1.08 -11.05
C ARG A 39 -0.40 0.43 -10.74
N GLU A 40 -1.00 0.80 -9.61
CA GLU A 40 -1.20 2.17 -9.14
C GLU A 40 -0.34 2.46 -7.88
N PRO A 41 -0.08 3.73 -7.54
CA PRO A 41 0.33 4.10 -6.19
C PRO A 41 -0.67 3.58 -5.14
N ALA A 42 -0.16 3.13 -4.00
CA ALA A 42 -0.98 2.73 -2.85
C ALA A 42 -1.00 3.87 -1.81
N PRO A 43 -2.06 4.71 -1.79
CA PRO A 43 -2.26 5.70 -0.74
C PRO A 43 -2.46 5.04 0.63
N GLY A 44 -2.40 5.86 1.69
CA GLY A 44 -2.70 5.39 3.04
C GLY A 44 -4.19 5.08 3.22
N TYR A 45 -4.50 4.22 4.19
CA TYR A 45 -5.86 3.83 4.53
C TYR A 45 -6.02 3.53 6.03
N GLY A 46 -7.26 3.60 6.51
CA GLY A 46 -7.61 3.34 7.89
C GLY A 46 -8.33 4.52 8.51
N ASP A 47 -8.25 4.64 9.83
CA ASP A 47 -8.95 5.66 10.61
C ASP A 47 -8.25 7.03 10.48
N PRO A 48 -8.91 8.08 9.95
CA PRO A 48 -8.37 9.44 9.90
C PRO A 48 -8.02 10.04 11.27
N LYS A 49 -8.59 9.49 12.35
CA LYS A 49 -8.35 9.88 13.74
C LYS A 49 -7.50 8.85 14.49
N ALA A 50 -6.72 8.05 13.75
CA ALA A 50 -5.89 7.01 14.33
C ALA A 50 -4.92 7.54 15.39
N ARG A 51 -4.75 6.75 16.44
CA ARG A 51 -3.70 6.94 17.46
C ARG A 51 -2.47 6.07 17.20
N LEU A 52 -2.58 5.10 16.30
CA LEU A 52 -1.52 4.20 15.85
C LEU A 52 -1.28 4.41 14.36
N LEU A 53 -0.03 4.69 13.97
CA LEU A 53 0.40 4.72 12.58
C LEU A 53 1.32 3.52 12.32
N ILE A 54 0.95 2.67 11.36
CA ILE A 54 1.84 1.67 10.78
C ILE A 54 2.45 2.25 9.52
N LEU A 55 3.76 2.50 9.54
CA LEU A 55 4.52 2.98 8.40
C LEU A 55 5.37 1.84 7.82
N GLY A 56 4.93 1.30 6.68
CA GLY A 56 5.70 0.35 5.90
C GLY A 56 6.73 1.02 4.99
N LEU A 57 7.58 0.22 4.33
CA LEU A 57 8.55 0.73 3.36
C LEU A 57 7.87 1.13 2.04
N ALA A 58 7.33 0.16 1.32
CA ALA A 58 6.68 0.34 0.03
C ALA A 58 5.74 -0.83 -0.30
N PRO A 59 4.81 -0.68 -1.26
CA PRO A 59 4.02 -1.80 -1.78
C PRO A 59 4.91 -2.91 -2.34
N SER A 60 4.54 -4.16 -2.08
CA SER A 60 5.18 -5.32 -2.71
C SER A 60 4.70 -5.47 -4.17
N ALA A 61 5.56 -6.05 -5.01
CA ALA A 61 5.33 -6.26 -6.44
C ALA A 61 4.06 -7.07 -6.76
N HIS A 62 3.71 -8.05 -5.92
CA HIS A 62 2.53 -8.92 -6.11
C HIS A 62 1.49 -8.83 -4.99
N GLY A 63 1.68 -7.94 -4.01
CA GLY A 63 0.68 -7.60 -3.00
C GLY A 63 0.12 -6.23 -3.32
N GLY A 64 0.67 -5.18 -2.72
CA GLY A 64 0.13 -3.82 -2.86
C GLY A 64 0.10 -3.28 -4.30
N ASN A 65 1.03 -3.66 -5.18
CA ASN A 65 0.96 -3.29 -6.59
C ASN A 65 -0.20 -3.97 -7.34
N ARG A 66 -0.51 -5.22 -6.97
CA ARG A 66 -1.64 -5.97 -7.53
C ARG A 66 -2.96 -5.44 -6.97
N THR A 67 -3.03 -5.29 -5.65
CA THR A 67 -4.28 -5.01 -4.92
C THR A 67 -4.58 -3.53 -4.74
N GLY A 68 -3.61 -2.63 -4.98
CA GLY A 68 -3.73 -1.18 -4.82
C GLY A 68 -3.81 -0.72 -3.36
N ARG A 69 -3.47 -1.60 -2.41
CA ARG A 69 -3.48 -1.30 -0.96
C ARG A 69 -2.25 -1.94 -0.32
N ILE A 70 -1.41 -1.16 0.38
CA ILE A 70 -0.22 -1.72 1.04
C ILE A 70 -0.65 -2.72 2.13
N PHE A 71 0.16 -3.74 2.39
CA PHE A 71 -0.19 -4.85 3.29
C PHE A 71 -1.55 -5.48 2.93
N THR A 72 -1.74 -5.82 1.65
CA THR A 72 -2.92 -6.54 1.16
C THR A 72 -2.49 -7.54 0.08
N GLY A 73 -2.94 -8.79 0.21
CA GLY A 73 -2.75 -9.85 -0.80
C GLY A 73 -1.39 -10.57 -0.77
N ASP A 74 -0.53 -10.35 0.23
CA ASP A 74 0.74 -11.06 0.40
C ASP A 74 0.95 -11.60 1.83
N GLU A 75 2.05 -12.29 2.06
CA GLU A 75 2.35 -12.89 3.37
C GLU A 75 2.57 -11.85 4.47
N SER A 76 3.15 -10.69 4.13
CA SER A 76 3.35 -9.60 5.10
C SER A 76 2.01 -9.03 5.58
N ALA A 77 1.05 -8.91 4.67
CA ALA A 77 -0.32 -8.52 4.95
C ALA A 77 -1.00 -9.50 5.92
N ARG A 78 -0.83 -10.80 5.67
CA ARG A 78 -1.46 -11.87 6.47
C ARG A 78 -0.99 -11.83 7.91
N PHE A 79 0.31 -11.65 8.14
CA PHE A 79 0.86 -11.52 9.49
C PHE A 79 0.34 -10.27 10.19
N LEU A 80 0.48 -9.10 9.55
CA LEU A 80 0.12 -7.82 10.17
C LEU A 80 -1.37 -7.74 10.49
N MET A 81 -2.27 -8.14 9.58
CA MET A 81 -3.71 -8.06 9.84
C MET A 81 -4.17 -9.03 10.91
N LYS A 82 -3.57 -10.23 10.99
CA LYS A 82 -3.85 -11.17 12.07
C LYS A 82 -3.54 -10.53 13.43
N MET A 83 -2.38 -9.87 13.56
CA MET A 83 -2.01 -9.19 14.79
C MET A 83 -2.93 -8.01 15.11
N LEU A 84 -3.22 -7.14 14.13
CA LEU A 84 -4.10 -5.98 14.32
C LEU A 84 -5.52 -6.40 14.71
N TYR A 85 -6.03 -7.50 14.17
CA TYR A 85 -7.30 -8.08 14.58
C TYR A 85 -7.27 -8.56 16.04
N GLN A 86 -6.21 -9.29 16.43
CA GLN A 86 -6.06 -9.79 17.80
C GLN A 86 -5.99 -8.68 18.85
N VAL A 87 -5.40 -7.52 18.51
CA VAL A 87 -5.32 -6.36 19.40
C VAL A 87 -6.45 -5.34 19.20
N GLY A 88 -7.48 -5.68 18.42
CA GLY A 88 -8.71 -4.88 18.29
C GLY A 88 -8.63 -3.66 17.39
N PHE A 89 -7.59 -3.53 16.54
CA PHE A 89 -7.45 -2.43 15.58
C PHE A 89 -8.05 -2.73 14.20
N ALA A 90 -8.38 -3.99 13.89
CA ALA A 90 -9.00 -4.40 12.64
C ALA A 90 -10.29 -5.21 12.89
N ASN A 91 -11.26 -5.12 11.98
CA ASN A 91 -12.52 -5.88 12.07
C ASN A 91 -12.42 -7.33 11.59
N GLN A 92 -11.34 -7.70 10.91
CA GLN A 92 -11.10 -9.05 10.38
C GLN A 92 -9.60 -9.37 10.35
N PRO A 93 -9.21 -10.66 10.40
CA PRO A 93 -7.81 -11.07 10.49
C PRO A 93 -7.07 -11.10 9.14
N THR A 94 -7.73 -10.77 8.03
CA THR A 94 -7.19 -10.92 6.68
C THR A 94 -7.38 -9.68 5.82
N SER A 95 -6.47 -9.48 4.86
CA SER A 95 -6.55 -8.45 3.85
C SER A 95 -6.21 -9.04 2.48
N PHE A 96 -7.23 -9.33 1.68
CA PHE A 96 -7.11 -10.04 0.40
C PHE A 96 -7.17 -9.10 -0.81
N SER A 97 -8.05 -8.10 -0.78
CA SER A 97 -8.25 -7.17 -1.87
C SER A 97 -8.71 -5.80 -1.35
N ARG A 98 -8.64 -4.75 -2.17
CA ARG A 98 -9.06 -3.40 -1.76
C ARG A 98 -10.53 -3.32 -1.31
N GLY A 99 -11.40 -4.19 -1.84
CA GLY A 99 -12.84 -4.22 -1.58
C GLY A 99 -13.31 -5.27 -0.57
N ASP A 100 -12.40 -5.89 0.17
CA ASP A 100 -12.69 -7.02 1.07
C ASP A 100 -13.40 -6.68 2.40
N GLY A 101 -13.86 -5.44 2.57
CA GLY A 101 -14.57 -5.00 3.78
C GLY A 101 -13.67 -4.75 5.00
N LEU A 102 -12.34 -4.83 4.87
CA LEU A 102 -11.42 -4.49 5.95
C LEU A 102 -11.63 -3.04 6.42
N LYS A 103 -11.84 -2.88 7.72
CA LYS A 103 -11.94 -1.60 8.42
C LYS A 103 -10.93 -1.59 9.57
N LEU A 104 -10.21 -0.47 9.69
CA LEU A 104 -9.30 -0.20 10.79
C LEU A 104 -9.91 0.87 11.70
N SER A 105 -9.82 0.66 13.00
CA SER A 105 -10.33 1.58 14.03
C SER A 105 -9.18 1.98 14.93
N GLY A 106 -8.91 3.29 15.06
CA GLY A 106 -7.76 3.80 15.83
C GLY A 106 -6.38 3.52 15.21
N CYS A 107 -6.32 2.93 14.01
CA CYS A 107 -5.09 2.61 13.28
C CYS A 107 -5.16 3.14 11.84
N TYR A 108 -4.05 3.69 11.37
CA TYR A 108 -3.83 4.12 9.99
C TYR A 108 -2.58 3.44 9.45
N ILE A 109 -2.63 2.99 8.20
CA ILE A 109 -1.54 2.26 7.55
C ILE A 109 -1.12 3.01 6.29
N THR A 110 0.19 3.23 6.13
CA THR A 110 0.75 3.82 4.92
C THR A 110 2.19 3.37 4.69
N ALA A 111 2.84 3.92 3.66
CA ALA A 111 4.19 3.55 3.23
C ALA A 111 5.12 4.75 3.11
N ALA A 112 6.43 4.57 3.30
CA ALA A 112 7.43 5.59 3.00
C ALA A 112 7.42 5.96 1.50
N VAL A 113 7.33 4.96 0.63
CA VAL A 113 7.20 5.10 -0.83
C VAL A 113 5.89 4.48 -1.29
N LYS A 114 5.09 5.21 -2.07
CA LYS A 114 3.72 4.78 -2.44
C LYS A 114 3.66 3.86 -3.64
N CYS A 115 4.76 3.59 -4.34
CA CYS A 115 4.80 2.69 -5.51
C CYS A 115 5.71 1.50 -5.23
N ALA A 116 5.44 0.35 -5.86
CA ALA A 116 6.31 -0.81 -5.71
C ALA A 116 7.68 -0.55 -6.35
N PRO A 117 8.79 -0.71 -5.60
CA PRO A 117 10.13 -0.63 -6.15
C PRO A 117 10.64 -2.02 -6.53
N PRO A 118 11.47 -2.12 -7.59
CA PRO A 118 12.27 -3.31 -7.86
C PRO A 118 12.97 -3.82 -6.61
N GLU A 119 12.89 -5.13 -6.38
CA GLU A 119 13.50 -5.83 -5.23
C GLU A 119 13.07 -5.31 -3.85
N ASN A 120 11.96 -4.56 -3.78
CA ASN A 120 11.55 -3.83 -2.57
C ASN A 120 12.62 -2.83 -2.08
N ARG A 121 13.45 -2.28 -2.99
CA ARG A 121 14.49 -1.30 -2.69
C ARG A 121 14.23 0.03 -3.41
N PRO A 122 13.59 1.01 -2.74
CA PRO A 122 13.48 2.35 -3.29
C PRO A 122 14.84 3.05 -3.28
N LEU A 123 15.07 3.89 -4.28
CA LEU A 123 16.22 4.79 -4.34
C LEU A 123 15.99 6.00 -3.44
N LYS A 124 17.08 6.68 -3.06
CA LYS A 124 17.00 7.90 -2.24
C LYS A 124 16.09 8.95 -2.87
N GLU A 125 16.23 9.22 -4.16
CA GLU A 125 15.40 10.19 -4.88
C GLU A 125 13.91 9.81 -4.86
N GLU A 126 13.58 8.52 -4.90
CA GLU A 126 12.20 8.04 -4.83
C GLU A 126 11.60 8.24 -3.45
N CYS A 127 12.40 8.04 -2.40
CA CYS A 127 12.03 8.39 -1.03
C CYS A 127 11.82 9.91 -0.90
N ASP A 128 12.74 10.73 -1.42
CA ASP A 128 12.66 12.19 -1.37
C ASP A 128 11.40 12.70 -2.10
N ASN A 129 11.05 12.09 -3.24
CA ASN A 129 9.85 12.41 -4.01
C ASN A 129 8.54 12.06 -3.28
N CYS A 130 8.54 11.00 -2.47
CA CYS A 130 7.37 10.56 -1.70
C CYS A 130 7.24 11.22 -0.32
N LEU A 131 8.34 11.71 0.25
CA LEU A 131 8.38 12.31 1.58
C LEU A 131 7.35 13.44 1.78
N PRO A 132 7.08 14.33 0.80
CA PRO A 132 6.03 15.35 0.94
C PRO A 132 4.62 14.80 1.18
N TYR A 133 4.34 13.53 0.84
CA TYR A 133 3.04 12.90 1.11
C TYR A 133 2.92 12.32 2.53
N LEU A 134 3.98 12.41 3.34
CA LEU A 134 4.04 11.93 4.73
C LEU A 134 4.13 13.06 5.76
N LYS A 135 4.39 14.29 5.30
CA LYS A 135 4.44 15.50 6.12
C LYS A 135 3.05 16.10 6.24
#